data_AF-A0A2V8HMW5-F1
#
_entry.id   AF-A0A2V8HMW5-F1
#
_cell.length_a   1.000
_cell.length_b   1.000
_cell.length_c   1.000
_cell.angle_alpha   90.00
_cell.angle_beta   90.00
_cell.angle_gamma   90.00
#
_symmetry.space_group_name_H-M   'P 1'
#
loop_
_entity.id
_entity.type
_entity.pdbx_description
1 polymer ?
#
loop_
_entity_poly.entity_id
_entity_poly.type
_entity_poly.pdbx_seq_one_letter_code
_entity_poly.pdbx_strand_id
1 'polypeptide(L)'
;MQPRVASLGSAIMVPVLVAGVAALAYARWTRPAADGDAAVAAGHFDRALSEYTIARARFDRVAPLRQAFASEYDRIAANELLALYRLGRYDDVIARAERAPEGARPHFWAGCAAFAKANAEQKSDARLGWLGRAEDELHRAVEAAPDDWDAKYDYELAARLAAELRKQPKNPPKQMMQLLRPDARPGAKPARRVG
;
A
#
# COMPACT_ATOMS: atom_id res chain seq x y z
N MET A 1 -3.99 58.98 30.47
CA MET A 1 -4.75 57.85 29.90
C MET A 1 -4.06 57.38 28.63
N GLN A 2 -4.12 56.07 28.38
CA GLN A 2 -3.42 55.25 27.37
C GLN A 2 -1.95 54.93 27.71
N PRO A 3 -1.70 53.65 28.10
CA PRO A 3 -1.22 52.68 27.12
C PRO A 3 -1.85 51.30 27.35
N ARG A 4 -2.97 51.00 26.70
CA ARG A 4 -3.55 49.63 26.70
C ARG A 4 -3.69 49.03 25.29
N VAL A 5 -3.58 49.86 24.25
CA VAL A 5 -3.77 49.42 22.85
C VAL A 5 -2.52 48.74 22.30
N ALA A 6 -1.31 49.17 22.70
CA ALA A 6 -0.05 48.57 22.24
C ALA A 6 0.17 47.14 22.76
N SER A 7 -0.32 46.78 23.95
CA SER A 7 -0.10 45.45 24.53
C SER A 7 -1.02 44.38 23.92
N LEU A 8 -2.22 44.76 23.45
CA LEU A 8 -3.16 43.86 22.80
C LEU A 8 -2.72 43.47 21.38
N GLY A 9 -2.18 44.41 20.61
CA GLY A 9 -1.61 44.12 19.28
C GLY A 9 -0.39 43.20 19.34
N SER A 10 0.48 43.42 20.34
CA SER A 10 1.66 42.58 20.55
C SER A 10 1.30 41.16 21.04
N ALA A 11 0.28 41.03 21.89
CA ALA A 11 -0.19 39.74 22.39
C ALA A 11 -0.84 38.85 21.31
N ILE A 12 -1.35 39.43 20.21
CA ILE A 12 -1.89 38.68 19.05
C ILE A 12 -0.81 38.41 18.00
N MET A 13 0.15 39.32 17.81
CA MET A 13 1.24 39.13 16.85
C MET A 13 2.17 37.97 17.22
N VAL A 14 2.46 37.77 18.50
CA VAL A 14 3.32 36.66 18.97
C VAL A 14 2.74 35.28 18.61
N PRO A 15 1.48 34.91 18.95
CA PRO A 15 0.94 33.61 18.60
C PRO A 15 0.81 33.40 17.09
N VAL A 16 0.52 34.46 16.31
CA VAL A 16 0.53 34.37 14.84
C VAL A 16 1.92 34.06 14.31
N LEU A 17 2.96 34.72 14.83
CA LEU A 17 4.34 34.45 14.45
C LEU A 17 4.75 33.01 14.83
N VAL A 18 4.42 32.58 16.05
CA VAL A 18 4.70 31.20 16.50
C VAL A 18 3.99 30.18 15.60
N ALA A 19 2.71 30.41 15.28
CA ALA A 19 1.96 29.54 14.37
C ALA A 19 2.59 29.50 12.96
N GLY A 20 3.02 30.65 12.43
CA GLY A 20 3.70 30.72 11.14
C GLY A 20 5.04 29.98 11.12
N VAL A 21 5.86 30.14 12.16
CA VAL A 21 7.13 29.40 12.30
C VAL A 21 6.87 27.90 12.43
N ALA A 22 5.89 27.49 13.22
CA ALA A 22 5.50 26.10 13.36
C ALA A 22 5.02 25.50 12.02
N ALA A 23 4.21 26.24 11.25
CA ALA A 23 3.76 25.83 9.93
C ALA A 23 4.91 25.67 8.94
N LEU A 24 5.87 26.60 8.91
CA LEU A 24 7.07 26.50 8.06
C LEU A 24 7.96 25.33 8.46
N ALA A 25 8.14 25.11 9.76
CA ALA A 25 8.88 23.97 10.29
C ALA A 25 8.21 22.65 9.88
N TYR A 26 6.88 22.57 10.01
CA TYR A 26 6.10 21.41 9.59
C TYR A 26 6.20 21.17 8.08
N ALA A 27 6.01 22.20 7.25
CA ALA A 27 6.12 22.09 5.80
C ALA A 27 7.51 21.60 5.36
N ARG A 28 8.59 22.08 5.99
CA ARG A 28 9.96 21.62 5.71
C ARG A 28 10.18 20.18 6.20
N TRP A 29 9.54 19.81 7.30
CA TRP A 29 9.60 18.47 7.88
C TRP A 29 8.88 17.43 7.00
N THR A 30 7.71 17.77 6.45
CA THR A 30 6.91 16.87 5.59
C THR A 30 7.25 16.97 4.11
N ARG A 31 8.11 17.92 3.70
CA ARG A 31 8.54 18.09 2.30
C ARG A 31 8.94 16.80 1.57
N PRO A 32 9.69 15.85 2.16
CA PRO A 32 9.99 14.59 1.46
C PRO A 32 8.74 13.79 1.11
N ALA A 33 7.70 13.78 1.95
CA ALA A 33 6.45 13.10 1.60
C ALA A 33 5.81 13.74 0.35
N ALA A 34 5.77 15.08 0.28
CA ALA A 34 5.26 15.80 -0.88
C ALA A 34 6.12 15.60 -2.15
N ASP A 35 7.45 15.59 -2.00
CA ASP A 35 8.38 15.29 -3.10
C ASP A 35 8.21 13.83 -3.58
N GLY A 36 7.90 12.90 -2.67
CA GLY A 36 7.53 11.52 -2.96
C GLY A 36 6.21 11.41 -3.72
N ASP A 37 5.17 12.15 -3.29
CA ASP A 37 3.88 12.21 -3.98
C ASP A 37 4.04 12.73 -5.43
N ALA A 38 4.84 13.79 -5.61
CA ALA A 38 5.17 14.33 -6.93
C ALA A 38 5.95 13.32 -7.79
N ALA A 39 6.87 12.56 -7.20
CA ALA A 39 7.61 11.52 -7.89
C ALA A 39 6.70 10.35 -8.31
N VAL A 40 5.74 9.94 -7.47
CA VAL A 40 4.72 8.94 -7.85
C VAL A 40 3.89 9.43 -9.02
N ALA A 41 3.42 10.68 -8.99
CA ALA A 41 2.65 11.27 -10.08
C ALA A 41 3.43 11.31 -11.41
N ALA A 42 4.76 11.46 -11.34
CA ALA A 42 5.66 11.41 -12.49
C ALA A 42 6.10 9.99 -12.89
N GLY A 43 5.68 8.95 -12.16
CA GLY A 43 6.10 7.56 -12.41
C GLY A 43 7.52 7.22 -11.98
N HIS A 44 8.19 8.10 -11.21
CA HIS A 44 9.56 7.92 -10.74
C HIS A 44 9.59 7.18 -9.38
N PHE A 45 9.29 5.88 -9.40
CA PHE A 45 9.11 5.09 -8.17
C PHE A 45 10.38 4.93 -7.31
N ASP A 46 11.58 4.88 -7.90
CA ASP A 46 12.84 4.85 -7.13
C ASP A 46 13.03 6.13 -6.30
N ARG A 47 12.74 7.28 -6.93
CA ARG A 47 12.79 8.58 -6.24
C ARG A 47 11.71 8.65 -5.17
N ALA A 48 10.47 8.25 -5.50
CA ALA A 48 9.37 8.22 -4.55
C ALA A 48 9.71 7.39 -3.30
N LEU A 49 10.26 6.18 -3.50
CA LEU A 49 10.69 5.31 -2.42
C LEU A 49 11.72 5.99 -1.51
N SER A 50 12.76 6.60 -2.10
CA SER A 50 13.79 7.32 -1.34
C SER A 50 13.18 8.43 -0.47
N GLU A 51 12.28 9.22 -1.04
CA GLU A 51 11.64 10.33 -0.34
C GLU A 51 10.69 9.87 0.78
N TYR A 52 9.90 8.81 0.56
CA TYR A 52 9.05 8.24 1.61
C TYR A 52 9.87 7.59 2.73
N THR A 53 10.99 6.93 2.43
CA THR A 53 11.89 6.40 3.46
C THR A 53 12.47 7.53 4.32
N ILE A 54 12.84 8.67 3.72
CA ILE A 54 13.29 9.85 4.46
C ILE A 54 12.15 10.40 5.34
N ALA A 55 10.94 10.56 4.78
CA ALA A 55 9.78 11.05 5.51
C ALA A 55 9.43 10.16 6.71
N ARG A 56 9.42 8.85 6.51
CA ARG A 56 9.13 7.87 7.56
C ARG A 56 10.20 7.87 8.66
N ALA A 57 11.47 7.90 8.29
CA ALA A 57 12.58 7.99 9.25
C ALA A 57 12.51 9.25 10.11
N ARG A 58 11.96 10.34 9.59
CA ARG A 58 11.71 11.56 10.39
C ARG A 58 10.64 11.30 11.46
N PHE A 59 9.49 10.75 11.09
CA PHE A 59 8.44 10.39 12.06
C PHE A 59 8.91 9.37 13.10
N ASP A 60 9.68 8.36 12.71
CA ASP A 60 10.20 7.34 13.63
C ASP A 60 11.17 7.90 14.68
N ARG A 61 11.82 9.04 14.42
CA ARG A 61 12.68 9.72 15.42
C ARG A 61 11.89 10.45 16.50
N VAL A 62 10.62 10.75 16.26
CA VAL A 62 9.81 11.58 17.16
C VAL A 62 8.47 10.91 17.41
N ALA A 63 8.45 9.95 18.34
CA ALA A 63 7.26 9.15 18.66
C ALA A 63 5.99 9.98 18.95
N PRO A 64 6.05 11.11 19.69
CA PRO A 64 4.86 11.95 19.89
C PRO A 64 4.29 12.52 18.59
N LEU A 65 5.15 12.91 17.63
CA LEU A 65 4.70 13.39 16.33
C LEU A 65 4.13 12.26 15.48
N ARG A 66 4.73 11.07 15.52
CA ARG A 66 4.17 9.89 14.86
C ARG A 66 2.76 9.59 15.35
N GLN A 67 2.50 9.71 16.65
CA GLN A 67 1.17 9.51 17.22
C GLN A 67 0.20 10.65 16.88
N ALA A 68 0.64 11.92 17.00
CA ALA A 68 -0.19 13.08 16.69
C ALA A 68 -0.59 13.16 15.21
N PHE A 69 0.25 12.63 14.32
CA PHE A 69 0.04 12.60 12.87
C PHE A 69 -0.02 11.17 12.33
N ALA A 70 -0.68 10.26 13.05
CA ALA A 70 -0.76 8.85 12.70
C ALA A 70 -1.27 8.62 11.26
N SER A 71 -2.32 9.33 10.84
CA SER A 71 -2.86 9.23 9.48
C SER A 71 -1.85 9.59 8.39
N GLU A 72 -1.00 10.60 8.61
CA GLU A 72 0.04 10.98 7.65
C GLU A 72 1.18 9.95 7.63
N TYR A 73 1.55 9.43 8.79
CA TYR A 73 2.53 8.35 8.90
C TYR A 73 2.05 7.06 8.20
N ASP A 74 0.78 6.70 8.38
CA ASP A 74 0.13 5.56 7.73
C ASP A 74 0.12 5.73 6.21
N ARG A 75 -0.22 6.93 5.73
CA ARG A 75 -0.19 7.27 4.30
C ARG A 75 1.21 7.15 3.70
N ILE A 76 2.24 7.68 4.40
CA ILE A 76 3.63 7.56 3.97
C ILE A 76 4.06 6.10 3.90
N ALA A 77 3.72 5.30 4.93
CA ALA A 77 4.04 3.88 4.94
C ALA A 77 3.31 3.10 3.83
N ALA A 78 2.05 3.43 3.55
CA ALA A 78 1.31 2.84 2.43
C ALA A 78 1.95 3.17 1.07
N ASN A 79 2.35 4.43 0.87
CA ASN A 79 2.97 4.86 -0.36
C ASN A 79 4.39 4.29 -0.55
N GLU A 80 5.12 4.04 0.54
CA GLU A 80 6.38 3.29 0.52
C GLU A 80 6.18 1.86 0.02
N LEU A 81 5.14 1.16 0.52
CA LEU A 81 4.75 -0.19 0.07
C LEU A 81 4.33 -0.21 -1.41
N LEU A 82 3.52 0.77 -1.84
CA LEU A 82 3.16 0.95 -3.24
C LEU A 82 4.40 1.13 -4.13
N ALA A 83 5.33 2.00 -3.75
CA ALA A 83 6.55 2.26 -4.52
C ALA A 83 7.40 0.99 -4.66
N LEU A 84 7.60 0.25 -3.56
CA LEU A 84 8.28 -1.04 -3.57
C LEU A 84 7.58 -2.05 -4.50
N TYR A 85 6.26 -2.14 -4.43
CA TYR A 85 5.47 -3.03 -5.27
C TYR A 85 5.61 -2.69 -6.76
N ARG A 86 5.54 -1.40 -7.11
CA ARG A 86 5.68 -0.91 -8.49
C ARG A 86 7.08 -1.15 -9.07
N LEU A 87 8.11 -1.16 -8.23
CA LEU A 87 9.47 -1.52 -8.60
C LEU A 87 9.69 -3.03 -8.72
N GLY A 88 8.68 -3.86 -8.45
CA GLY A 88 8.80 -5.32 -8.44
C GLY A 88 9.61 -5.87 -7.27
N ARG A 89 9.87 -5.05 -6.25
CA ARG A 89 10.66 -5.42 -5.06
C ARG A 89 9.79 -6.14 -4.03
N TYR A 90 9.19 -7.26 -4.43
CA TYR A 90 8.16 -7.95 -3.65
C TYR A 90 8.64 -8.49 -2.30
N ASP A 91 9.89 -8.95 -2.21
CA ASP A 91 10.48 -9.36 -0.93
C ASP A 91 10.59 -8.19 0.05
N ASP A 92 10.93 -7.01 -0.45
CA ASP A 92 10.98 -5.80 0.38
C ASP A 92 9.58 -5.35 0.78
N VAL A 93 8.56 -5.47 -0.09
CA VAL A 93 7.16 -5.20 0.28
C VAL A 93 6.76 -6.08 1.47
N ILE A 94 7.00 -7.39 1.38
CA ILE A 94 6.65 -8.35 2.42
C ILE A 94 7.38 -8.02 3.74
N ALA A 95 8.71 -7.83 3.70
CA ALA A 95 9.50 -7.51 4.89
C ALA A 95 9.17 -6.14 5.50
N ARG A 96 8.65 -5.21 4.70
CA ARG A 96 8.23 -3.88 5.15
C ARG A 96 6.83 -3.90 5.75
N ALA A 97 5.93 -4.68 5.19
CA ALA A 97 4.56 -4.84 5.65
C ALA A 97 4.50 -5.39 7.08
N GLU A 98 5.39 -6.31 7.45
CA GLU A 98 5.47 -6.87 8.82
C GLU A 98 5.66 -5.81 9.92
N ARG A 99 6.16 -4.63 9.57
CA ARG A 99 6.43 -3.52 10.50
C ARG A 99 5.64 -2.25 10.15
N ALA A 100 4.72 -2.33 9.20
CA ALA A 100 3.91 -1.20 8.81
C ALA A 100 2.69 -1.07 9.75
N PRO A 101 2.23 0.16 10.02
CA PRO A 101 1.02 0.36 10.81
C PRO A 101 -0.21 -0.15 10.07
N GLU A 102 -1.27 -0.53 10.80
CA GLU A 102 -2.50 -1.08 10.21
C GLU A 102 -3.14 -0.14 9.16
N GLY A 103 -3.11 1.18 9.39
CA GLY A 103 -3.61 2.16 8.43
C GLY A 103 -2.88 2.16 7.08
N ALA A 104 -1.68 1.57 7.00
CA ALA A 104 -0.94 1.38 5.76
C ALA A 104 -1.42 0.17 4.95
N ARG A 105 -2.40 -0.60 5.46
CA ARG A 105 -2.94 -1.84 4.88
C ARG A 105 -1.84 -2.87 4.59
N PRO A 106 -1.03 -3.26 5.61
CA PRO A 106 0.13 -4.14 5.43
C PRO A 106 -0.23 -5.48 4.81
N HIS A 107 -1.32 -6.10 5.29
CA HIS A 107 -1.80 -7.40 4.81
C HIS A 107 -2.21 -7.36 3.33
N PHE A 108 -2.83 -6.27 2.88
CA PHE A 108 -3.17 -6.09 1.47
C PHE A 108 -1.90 -6.10 0.61
N TRP A 109 -0.92 -5.25 0.92
CA TRP A 109 0.32 -5.16 0.15
C TRP A 109 1.16 -6.44 0.18
N ALA A 110 1.26 -7.10 1.35
CA ALA A 110 1.94 -8.38 1.49
C ALA A 110 1.26 -9.47 0.64
N GLY A 111 -0.08 -9.50 0.63
CA GLY A 111 -0.89 -10.39 -0.20
C GLY A 111 -0.67 -10.17 -1.70
N CYS A 112 -0.75 -8.92 -2.17
CA CYS A 112 -0.47 -8.57 -3.57
C CYS A 112 0.95 -8.97 -3.98
N ALA A 113 1.95 -8.74 -3.11
CA ALA A 113 3.34 -9.11 -3.37
C ALA A 113 3.53 -10.63 -3.44
N ALA A 114 2.94 -11.38 -2.51
CA ALA A 114 2.95 -12.84 -2.53
C ALA A 114 2.29 -13.40 -3.80
N PHE A 115 1.16 -12.82 -4.22
CA PHE A 115 0.49 -13.18 -5.47
C PHE A 115 1.37 -12.92 -6.70
N ALA A 116 2.05 -11.77 -6.74
CA ALA A 116 2.99 -11.45 -7.82
C ALA A 116 4.17 -12.43 -7.87
N LYS A 117 4.70 -12.83 -6.71
CA LYS A 117 5.74 -13.88 -6.61
C LYS A 117 5.23 -15.22 -7.13
N ALA A 118 4.00 -15.61 -6.79
CA ALA A 118 3.39 -16.83 -7.31
C ALA A 118 3.31 -16.81 -8.85
N ASN A 119 2.90 -15.70 -9.45
CA ASN A 119 2.77 -15.58 -10.90
C ASN A 119 4.11 -15.67 -11.65
N ALA A 120 5.25 -15.42 -10.98
CA ALA A 120 6.58 -15.56 -11.57
C ALA A 120 7.22 -16.94 -11.30
N GLU A 121 6.78 -17.65 -10.26
CA GLU A 121 7.42 -18.86 -9.75
C GLU A 121 7.18 -20.07 -10.68
N GLN A 122 8.25 -20.68 -11.19
CA GLN A 122 8.14 -21.82 -12.09
C GLN A 122 7.87 -23.14 -11.35
N LYS A 123 8.39 -23.29 -10.13
CA LYS A 123 8.22 -24.52 -9.34
C LYS A 123 6.80 -24.58 -8.77
N SER A 124 6.06 -25.63 -9.15
CA SER A 124 4.69 -25.90 -8.72
C SER A 124 4.47 -25.68 -7.20
N ASP A 125 5.27 -26.36 -6.37
CA ASP A 125 5.04 -26.38 -4.93
C ASP A 125 5.34 -25.02 -4.28
N ALA A 126 6.41 -24.36 -4.73
CA ALA A 126 6.74 -23.01 -4.29
C ALA A 126 5.66 -22.01 -4.73
N ARG A 127 5.10 -22.18 -5.93
CA ARG A 127 4.01 -21.33 -6.42
C ARG A 127 2.74 -21.50 -5.58
N LEU A 128 2.37 -22.73 -5.27
CA LEU A 128 1.26 -23.01 -4.37
C LEU A 128 1.49 -22.42 -2.97
N GLY A 129 2.72 -22.48 -2.46
CA GLY A 129 3.11 -21.83 -1.22
C GLY A 129 2.91 -20.31 -1.26
N TRP A 130 3.34 -19.64 -2.34
CA TRP A 130 3.13 -18.20 -2.51
C TRP A 130 1.66 -17.82 -2.68
N LEU A 131 0.86 -18.61 -3.40
CA LEU A 131 -0.59 -18.39 -3.51
C LEU A 131 -1.30 -18.58 -2.18
N GLY A 132 -0.94 -19.61 -1.40
CA GLY A 132 -1.48 -19.81 -0.06
C GLY A 132 -1.18 -18.64 0.87
N ARG A 133 0.07 -18.14 0.83
CA ARG A 133 0.42 -16.91 1.57
C ARG A 133 -0.40 -15.71 1.09
N ALA A 134 -0.59 -15.56 -0.21
CA ALA A 134 -1.41 -14.47 -0.76
C ALA A 134 -2.87 -14.56 -0.27
N GLU A 135 -3.46 -15.76 -0.31
CA GLU A 135 -4.80 -16.07 0.21
C GLU A 135 -4.92 -15.68 1.69
N ASP A 136 -3.99 -16.11 2.54
CA ASP A 136 -4.00 -15.82 3.98
C ASP A 136 -3.88 -14.32 4.29
N GLU A 137 -2.96 -13.62 3.65
CA GLU A 137 -2.75 -12.17 3.86
C GLU A 137 -3.93 -11.36 3.33
N LEU A 138 -4.47 -11.69 2.16
CA LEU A 138 -5.64 -11.00 1.60
C LEU A 138 -6.91 -11.27 2.41
N HIS A 139 -7.06 -12.46 2.98
CA HIS A 139 -8.14 -12.73 3.92
C HIS A 139 -8.08 -11.78 5.13
N ARG A 140 -6.90 -11.62 5.74
CA ARG A 140 -6.71 -10.63 6.84
C ARG A 140 -6.97 -9.20 6.39
N ALA A 141 -6.63 -8.85 5.15
CA ALA A 141 -6.93 -7.54 4.59
C ALA A 141 -8.45 -7.30 4.49
N VAL A 142 -9.22 -8.32 4.09
CA VAL A 142 -10.69 -8.26 4.05
C VAL A 142 -11.28 -8.17 5.47
N GLU A 143 -10.74 -8.90 6.44
CA GLU A 143 -11.17 -8.80 7.85
C GLU A 143 -10.93 -7.39 8.41
N ALA A 144 -9.78 -6.78 8.09
CA ALA A 144 -9.42 -5.45 8.55
C ALA A 144 -10.23 -4.33 7.86
N ALA A 145 -10.61 -4.51 6.59
CA ALA A 145 -11.38 -3.54 5.82
C ALA A 145 -12.50 -4.22 5.01
N PRO A 146 -13.63 -4.59 5.65
CA PRO A 146 -14.69 -5.35 4.97
C PRO A 146 -15.34 -4.63 3.80
N ASP A 147 -15.31 -3.30 3.73
CA ASP A 147 -15.92 -2.53 2.64
C ASP A 147 -14.97 -2.32 1.45
N ASP A 148 -13.75 -2.84 1.53
CA ASP A 148 -12.72 -2.72 0.50
C ASP A 148 -12.93 -3.75 -0.62
N TRP A 149 -13.39 -3.25 -1.77
CA TRP A 149 -13.63 -4.07 -2.95
C TRP A 149 -12.34 -4.63 -3.57
N ASP A 150 -11.22 -3.92 -3.48
CA ASP A 150 -9.95 -4.39 -4.05
C ASP A 150 -9.45 -5.58 -3.24
N ALA A 151 -9.46 -5.48 -1.91
CA ALA A 151 -9.07 -6.58 -1.03
C ALA A 151 -9.95 -7.83 -1.25
N LYS A 152 -11.28 -7.65 -1.36
CA LYS A 152 -12.22 -8.75 -1.65
C LYS A 152 -11.95 -9.40 -3.00
N TYR A 153 -11.76 -8.59 -4.04
CA TYR A 153 -11.50 -9.09 -5.39
C TYR A 153 -10.20 -9.88 -5.45
N ASP A 154 -9.12 -9.33 -4.89
CA ASP A 154 -7.81 -9.97 -4.88
C ASP A 154 -7.82 -11.27 -4.05
N TYR A 155 -8.52 -11.27 -2.90
CA TYR A 155 -8.73 -12.48 -2.09
C TYR A 155 -9.42 -13.58 -2.89
N GLU A 156 -10.57 -13.28 -3.50
CA GLU A 156 -11.32 -14.25 -4.32
C GLU A 156 -10.49 -14.77 -5.49
N LEU A 157 -9.72 -13.90 -6.13
CA LEU A 157 -8.83 -14.27 -7.22
C LEU A 157 -7.73 -15.25 -6.74
N ALA A 158 -7.05 -14.92 -5.64
CA ALA A 158 -6.00 -15.74 -5.06
C ALA A 158 -6.54 -17.10 -4.59
N ALA A 159 -7.65 -17.11 -3.85
CA ALA A 159 -8.28 -18.31 -3.32
C ALA A 159 -8.72 -19.28 -4.43
N ARG A 160 -9.37 -18.77 -5.48
CA ARG A 160 -9.80 -19.59 -6.62
C ARG A 160 -8.63 -20.16 -7.40
N LEU A 161 -7.60 -19.34 -7.63
CA LEU A 161 -6.37 -19.82 -8.30
C LEU A 161 -5.65 -20.88 -7.47
N ALA A 162 -5.56 -20.69 -6.15
CA ALA A 162 -4.96 -21.69 -5.27
C ALA A 162 -5.76 -23.00 -5.31
N ALA A 163 -7.09 -22.95 -5.26
CA ALA A 163 -7.96 -24.11 -5.35
C ALA A 163 -7.81 -24.85 -6.70
N GLU A 164 -7.77 -24.14 -7.83
CA GLU A 164 -7.59 -24.77 -9.14
C GLU A 164 -6.17 -25.30 -9.34
N LEU A 165 -5.15 -24.57 -8.88
CA LEU A 165 -3.77 -25.01 -9.00
C LEU A 165 -3.50 -26.24 -8.11
N ARG A 166 -4.17 -26.39 -6.95
CA ARG A 166 -4.10 -27.63 -6.15
C ARG A 166 -4.61 -28.85 -6.93
N LYS A 167 -5.60 -28.69 -7.83
CA LYS A 167 -6.09 -29.75 -8.71
C LYS A 167 -5.15 -30.01 -9.88
N GLN A 168 -4.48 -28.97 -10.38
CA GLN A 168 -3.60 -29.03 -11.55
C GLN A 168 -2.22 -28.39 -11.27
N PRO A 169 -1.41 -28.98 -10.38
CA PRO A 169 -0.20 -28.33 -9.83
C PRO A 169 0.87 -28.03 -10.88
N LYS A 170 0.93 -28.83 -11.94
CA LYS A 170 1.92 -28.69 -13.02
C LYS A 170 1.59 -27.59 -14.03
N ASN A 171 0.44 -26.92 -13.93
CA ASN A 171 0.13 -25.84 -14.87
C ASN A 171 1.18 -24.74 -14.78
N PRO A 172 1.67 -24.20 -15.90
CA PRO A 172 2.68 -23.15 -15.89
C PRO A 172 2.09 -21.80 -15.48
N PRO A 173 2.90 -20.85 -14.97
CA PRO A 173 2.38 -19.58 -14.44
C PRO A 173 1.61 -18.77 -15.48
N LYS A 174 2.10 -18.79 -16.73
CA LYS A 174 1.48 -18.10 -17.87
C LYS A 174 0.07 -18.59 -18.20
N GLN A 175 -0.32 -19.78 -17.73
CA GLN A 175 -1.64 -20.37 -17.96
C GLN A 175 -2.52 -20.36 -16.69
N MET A 176 -2.05 -19.82 -15.57
CA MET A 176 -2.83 -19.79 -14.32
C MET A 176 -4.19 -19.11 -14.50
N MET A 177 -4.25 -17.99 -15.20
CA MET A 177 -5.52 -17.29 -15.45
C MET A 177 -6.49 -18.09 -16.34
N GLN A 178 -5.99 -19.02 -17.17
CA GLN A 178 -6.83 -19.90 -17.97
C GLN A 178 -7.55 -20.94 -17.11
N LEU A 179 -7.06 -21.22 -15.89
CA LEU A 179 -7.75 -22.09 -14.95
C LEU A 179 -9.11 -21.53 -14.51
N LEU A 180 -9.21 -20.20 -14.42
CA LEU A 180 -10.45 -19.53 -14.07
C LEU A 180 -11.39 -19.32 -15.26
N ARG A 181 -10.85 -19.46 -16.48
CA ARG A 181 -11.57 -19.30 -17.75
C ARG A 181 -11.24 -20.49 -18.65
N PRO A 182 -11.75 -21.69 -18.32
CA PRO A 182 -11.54 -22.85 -19.17
C PRO A 182 -12.07 -22.54 -20.58
N ASP A 183 -11.29 -22.89 -21.61
CA ASP A 183 -11.71 -22.75 -22.99
C ASP A 183 -13.09 -23.39 -23.18
N ALA A 184 -13.93 -22.72 -23.97
CA ALA A 184 -15.23 -23.23 -24.34
C ALA A 184 -15.03 -24.64 -24.92
N ARG A 185 -15.58 -25.66 -24.24
CA ARG A 185 -15.58 -27.03 -24.74
C ARG A 185 -16.07 -27.02 -26.20
N PRO A 186 -15.47 -27.80 -27.13
CA PRO A 186 -15.93 -27.84 -28.51
C PRO A 186 -17.46 -28.07 -28.54
N GLY A 187 -18.22 -27.07 -29.01
CA GLY A 187 -19.69 -27.10 -29.03
C GLY A 187 -20.42 -26.26 -27.96
N ALA A 188 -19.73 -25.54 -27.06
CA ALA A 188 -20.39 -24.65 -26.11
C ALA A 188 -20.95 -23.40 -26.81
N LYS A 189 -22.28 -23.21 -26.73
CA LYS A 189 -22.97 -22.04 -27.29
C LYS A 189 -22.50 -20.76 -26.55
N PRO A 190 -22.20 -19.66 -27.27
CA PRO A 190 -21.80 -18.41 -26.61
C PRO A 190 -22.91 -17.94 -25.68
N ALA A 191 -22.53 -17.58 -24.45
CA ALA A 191 -23.46 -17.00 -23.49
C ALA A 191 -24.03 -15.69 -24.07
N ARG A 192 -25.36 -15.57 -24.04
CA ARG A 192 -26.12 -14.43 -24.59
C ARG A 192 -25.62 -13.15 -23.90
N ARG A 193 -25.00 -12.24 -24.66
CA ARG A 193 -24.66 -10.90 -24.16
C ARG A 193 -25.96 -10.20 -23.76
N VAL A 194 -26.13 -9.93 -22.48
CA VAL A 194 -27.16 -9.01 -21.99
C VAL A 194 -26.50 -7.64 -22.00
N GLY A 195 -27.00 -6.76 -22.86
CA GLY A 195 -26.61 -5.35 -22.92
C GLY A 195 -27.44 -4.52 -21.94
#